data_AF-A0A1B6I1Z4-F1
#
_entry.id   AF-A0A1B6I1Z4-F1
#
_cell.length_a   1.000
_cell.length_b   1.000
_cell.length_c   1.000
_cell.angle_alpha   90.00
_cell.angle_beta   90.00
_cell.angle_gamma   90.00
#
_symmetry.space_group_name_H-M   'P 1'
#
loop_
_entity.id
_entity.type
_entity.pdbx_description
1 polymer ?
#
loop_
_entity_poly.entity_id
_entity_poly.type
_entity_poly.pdbx_seq_one_letter_code
_entity_poly.pdbx_strand_id
1 'polypeptide(L)'
;CDLGREIHFVKMPNFLSVETRPFDPDNYEDEIDEEETLDEEGRARLKLKVENTIRWRETFDREGNVVKESNARFIRWSDGSMSLHLGSEVFDVYKQPLQGDHNHLFIRQGTGLQGQAVFRTKLTFRPHSTESFTHRKMTLSLADRSQKTSGIKVLSQVGFDPDQNRYEKIKKEEEKLRASLRRESKQK
;
A
#
# COMPACT_ATOMS: atom_id res chain seq x y z
N CYS A 1 23.06 17.59 20.62
CA CYS A 1 22.96 16.61 19.53
C CYS A 1 23.51 17.24 18.27
N ASP A 2 24.63 16.72 17.76
CA ASP A 2 25.16 17.18 16.48
C ASP A 2 24.31 16.56 15.36
N LEU A 3 23.58 17.40 14.62
CA LEU A 3 22.74 17.00 13.48
C LEU A 3 23.54 16.94 12.17
N GLY A 4 24.85 17.18 12.24
CA GLY A 4 25.73 17.24 11.09
C GLY A 4 25.61 18.55 10.32
N ARG A 5 26.44 18.70 9.29
CA ARG A 5 26.51 19.90 8.45
C ARG A 5 25.34 20.03 7.47
N GLU A 6 24.73 18.91 7.08
CA GLU A 6 23.64 18.88 6.11
C GLU A 6 22.45 18.08 6.64
N ILE A 7 21.28 18.71 6.66
CA ILE A 7 20.05 18.11 7.14
C ILE A 7 19.07 18.03 5.97
N HIS A 8 18.51 16.83 5.77
CA HIS A 8 17.57 16.58 4.69
C HIS A 8 16.25 16.04 5.25
N PHE A 9 15.13 16.50 4.68
CA PHE A 9 13.82 15.95 4.99
C PHE A 9 13.57 14.70 4.16
N VAL A 10 13.05 13.66 4.79
CA VAL A 10 12.75 12.40 4.12
C VAL A 10 11.33 11.99 4.48
N LYS A 11 10.48 11.79 3.48
CA LYS A 11 9.21 11.10 3.65
C LYS A 11 9.40 9.66 3.22
N MET A 12 9.37 8.74 4.18
CA MET A 12 9.58 7.31 3.92
C MET A 12 8.49 6.78 2.98
N PRO A 13 8.86 6.16 1.85
CA PRO A 13 7.91 5.51 0.97
C PRO A 13 7.41 4.19 1.58
N ASN A 14 6.26 3.69 1.14
CA ASN A 14 5.63 2.48 1.72
C ASN A 14 6.50 1.21 1.62
N PHE A 15 7.49 1.20 0.73
CA PHE A 15 8.38 0.07 0.54
C PHE A 15 9.64 0.13 1.40
N LEU A 16 9.87 1.21 2.16
CA LEU A 16 11.07 1.42 2.97
C LEU A 16 10.66 1.85 4.39
N SER A 17 11.17 1.17 5.40
CA SER A 17 10.94 1.50 6.80
C SER A 17 12.24 1.88 7.51
N VAL A 18 12.15 2.54 8.65
CA VAL A 18 13.30 2.87 9.51
C VAL A 18 12.96 2.55 10.95
N GLU A 19 13.85 1.80 11.62
CA GLU A 19 13.72 1.47 13.02
C GLU A 19 14.50 2.49 13.86
N THR A 20 13.82 3.09 14.84
CA THR A 20 14.40 4.15 15.67
C THR A 20 15.20 3.61 16.85
N ARG A 21 14.90 2.37 17.27
CA ARG A 21 15.59 1.68 18.36
C ARG A 21 16.82 0.93 17.82
N PRO A 22 17.86 0.74 18.64
CA PRO A 22 18.95 -0.15 18.27
C PRO A 22 18.40 -1.56 18.09
N PHE A 23 18.82 -2.21 17.02
CA PHE A 23 18.47 -3.58 16.70
C PHE A 23 19.14 -4.51 17.71
N ASP A 24 18.31 -5.30 18.39
CA ASP A 24 18.73 -6.33 19.32
C ASP A 24 18.18 -7.68 18.80
N PRO A 25 19.05 -8.64 18.43
CA PRO A 25 18.63 -9.96 17.98
C PRO A 25 17.75 -10.70 19.00
N ASP A 26 17.97 -10.47 20.30
CA ASP A 26 17.29 -11.23 21.36
C ASP A 26 15.88 -10.69 21.64
N ASN A 27 15.66 -9.39 21.40
CA ASN A 27 14.36 -8.73 21.49
C ASN A 27 13.71 -8.54 20.11
N TYR A 28 14.25 -9.17 19.06
CA TYR A 28 13.62 -9.19 17.75
C TYR A 28 12.43 -10.15 17.80
N GLU A 29 11.31 -9.64 18.32
CA GLU A 29 10.01 -10.21 18.03
C GLU A 29 9.77 -9.96 16.56
N ASP A 30 9.97 -11.02 15.78
CA ASP A 30 9.47 -11.09 14.42
C ASP A 30 7.97 -10.78 14.57
N GLU A 31 7.53 -9.57 14.18
CA GLU A 31 6.12 -9.19 14.06
C GLU A 31 5.50 -10.03 12.92
N ILE A 32 5.62 -11.35 13.05
CA ILE A 32 4.77 -12.39 12.51
C ILE A 32 3.51 -12.23 13.35
N ASP A 33 2.79 -11.12 13.12
CA ASP A 33 1.39 -11.11 13.49
C ASP A 33 0.80 -12.35 12.85
N GLU A 34 0.09 -13.11 13.66
CA GLU A 34 -0.54 -14.39 13.37
C GLU A 34 -1.64 -14.21 12.31
N GLU A 35 -1.32 -13.74 11.11
CA GLU A 35 -2.17 -13.86 9.93
C GLU A 35 -1.90 -15.24 9.32
N GLU A 36 -2.37 -16.24 10.08
CA GLU A 36 -3.02 -17.45 9.59
C GLU A 36 -3.29 -17.36 8.07
N THR A 37 -2.60 -18.18 7.26
CA THR A 37 -2.69 -18.31 5.78
C THR A 37 -1.83 -17.35 4.91
N LEU A 38 -0.49 -17.36 5.04
CA LEU A 38 0.36 -16.65 4.07
C LEU A 38 0.46 -17.39 2.73
N ASP A 39 -0.43 -17.04 1.80
CA ASP A 39 -0.27 -17.23 0.37
C ASP A 39 1.11 -16.70 -0.11
N GLU A 40 1.54 -17.06 -1.34
CA GLU A 40 2.81 -16.60 -1.92
C GLU A 40 2.97 -15.07 -1.86
N GLU A 41 1.85 -14.34 -1.91
CA GLU A 41 1.81 -12.89 -1.79
C GLU A 41 2.16 -12.36 -0.40
N GLY A 42 1.74 -13.06 0.66
CA GLY A 42 2.02 -12.74 2.06
C GLY A 42 3.50 -12.91 2.40
N ARG A 43 4.13 -13.98 1.89
CA ARG A 43 5.58 -14.20 2.01
C ARG A 43 6.38 -13.09 1.34
N ALA A 44 5.94 -12.63 0.17
CA ALA A 44 6.58 -11.52 -0.53
C ALA A 44 6.43 -10.19 0.23
N ARG A 45 5.31 -9.94 0.92
CA ARG A 45 5.11 -8.76 1.79
C ARG A 45 6.04 -8.81 3.01
N LEU A 46 6.13 -9.96 3.67
CA LEU A 46 7.01 -10.15 4.81
C LEU A 46 8.48 -9.94 4.42
N LYS A 47 8.91 -10.56 3.32
CA LYS A 47 10.26 -10.38 2.77
C LYS A 47 10.58 -8.91 2.50
N LEU A 48 9.64 -8.16 1.91
CA LEU A 48 9.80 -6.73 1.67
C LEU A 48 9.95 -5.93 2.97
N LYS A 49 9.16 -6.25 4.01
CA LYS A 49 9.24 -5.60 5.33
C LYS A 49 10.59 -5.86 5.99
N VAL A 50 11.10 -7.09 5.90
CA VAL A 50 12.38 -7.49 6.53
C VAL A 50 13.58 -6.87 5.80
N GLU A 51 13.63 -7.00 4.46
CA GLU A 51 14.75 -6.54 3.64
C GLU A 51 14.80 -5.01 3.53
N ASN A 52 13.65 -4.33 3.46
CA ASN A 52 13.60 -2.89 3.26
C ASN A 52 13.42 -2.06 4.56
N THR A 53 13.89 -2.57 5.70
CA THR A 53 13.94 -1.81 6.94
C THR A 53 15.37 -1.38 7.26
N ILE A 54 15.58 -0.06 7.36
CA ILE A 54 16.84 0.54 7.82
C ILE A 54 16.94 0.35 9.33
N ARG A 55 18.05 -0.24 9.78
CA ARG A 55 18.32 -0.52 11.19
C ARG A 55 19.74 -0.13 11.56
N TRP A 56 19.97 0.04 12.85
CA TRP A 56 21.29 0.26 13.41
C TRP A 56 21.44 -0.53 14.70
N ARG A 57 22.65 -0.95 15.06
CA ARG A 57 22.94 -1.64 16.32
C ARG A 57 24.17 -1.04 16.98
N GLU A 58 24.30 -1.26 18.28
CA GLU A 58 25.52 -0.99 19.02
C GLU A 58 26.32 -2.30 19.11
N THR A 59 27.59 -2.25 18.76
CA THR A 59 28.52 -3.38 18.92
C THR A 59 29.78 -2.89 19.60
N PHE A 60 30.56 -3.82 20.14
CA PHE A 60 31.84 -3.51 20.77
C PHE A 60 32.96 -3.81 19.77
N ASP A 61 33.88 -2.86 19.59
CA ASP A 61 35.09 -3.09 18.82
C ASP A 61 36.09 -3.97 19.61
N ARG A 62 37.23 -4.29 18.98
CA ARG A 62 38.30 -5.10 19.60
C ARG A 62 38.97 -4.40 20.79
N GLU A 63 38.78 -3.09 20.93
CA GLU A 63 39.35 -2.25 21.97
C GLU A 63 38.34 -1.97 23.11
N GLY A 64 37.12 -2.54 23.01
CA GLY A 64 36.05 -2.39 24.00
C GLY A 64 35.22 -1.12 23.86
N ASN A 65 35.37 -0.34 22.78
CA ASN A 65 34.56 0.84 22.54
C ASN A 65 33.23 0.46 21.88
N VAL A 66 32.17 1.19 22.24
CA VAL A 66 30.86 1.07 21.61
C VAL A 66 30.90 1.74 20.24
N VAL A 67 30.77 0.95 19.18
CA VAL A 67 30.65 1.42 17.80
C VAL A 67 29.24 1.16 17.27
N LYS A 68 28.72 2.11 16.50
CA LYS A 68 27.39 2.02 15.90
C LYS A 68 27.51 1.50 14.49
N GLU A 69 26.83 0.40 14.20
CA GLU A 69 26.75 -0.18 12.86
C GLU A 69 25.36 0.04 12.28
N SER A 70 25.27 0.29 10.98
CA SER A 70 24.01 0.35 10.25
C SER A 70 24.06 -0.56 9.03
N ASN A 71 22.91 -1.15 8.68
CA ASN A 71 22.76 -1.96 7.46
C ASN A 71 22.61 -1.09 6.20
N ALA A 72 22.46 0.22 6.34
CA ALA A 72 22.21 1.16 5.25
C ALA A 72 23.40 2.09 5.02
N ARG A 73 23.70 2.39 3.76
CA ARG A 73 24.78 3.31 3.36
C ARG A 73 24.33 4.25 2.25
N PHE A 74 24.56 5.55 2.45
CA PHE A 74 24.44 6.53 1.37
C PHE A 74 25.75 6.62 0.61
N ILE A 75 25.69 6.46 -0.71
CA ILE A 75 26.82 6.61 -1.61
C ILE A 75 26.60 7.87 -2.43
N ARG A 76 27.61 8.76 -2.43
CA ARG A 76 27.68 9.91 -3.32
C ARG A 76 28.61 9.53 -4.46
N TRP A 77 28.09 9.51 -5.67
CA TRP A 77 28.84 9.18 -6.87
C TRP A 77 29.59 10.41 -7.38
N SER A 78 30.61 10.19 -8.20
CA SER A 78 31.46 11.26 -8.75
C SER A 78 30.72 12.19 -9.70
N ASP A 79 29.62 11.74 -10.29
CA ASP A 79 28.69 12.53 -11.11
C ASP A 79 27.73 13.41 -10.30
N GLY A 80 27.80 13.34 -8.96
CA GLY A 80 26.93 14.07 -8.04
C GLY A 80 25.59 13.38 -7.75
N SER A 81 25.32 12.22 -8.36
CA SER A 81 24.17 11.40 -8.02
C SER A 81 24.34 10.74 -6.66
N MET A 82 23.24 10.31 -6.07
CA MET A 82 23.24 9.65 -4.76
C MET A 82 22.43 8.35 -4.84
N SER A 83 22.94 7.30 -4.20
CA SER A 83 22.21 6.05 -3.99
C SER A 83 22.21 5.64 -2.52
N LEU A 84 21.17 4.91 -2.11
CA LEU A 84 21.04 4.27 -0.82
C LEU A 84 21.17 2.77 -1.03
N HIS A 85 22.19 2.18 -0.41
CA HIS A 85 22.40 0.75 -0.38
C HIS A 85 21.85 0.20 0.93
N LEU A 86 20.93 -0.75 0.83
CA LEU A 86 20.33 -1.43 1.98
C LEU A 86 20.49 -2.93 1.78
N GLY A 87 21.50 -3.51 2.44
CA GLY A 87 21.90 -4.89 2.17
C GLY A 87 22.23 -5.10 0.68
N SER A 88 21.43 -5.93 0.00
CA SER A 88 21.55 -6.21 -1.44
C SER A 88 20.70 -5.31 -2.34
N GLU A 89 19.77 -4.52 -1.79
CA GLU A 89 18.92 -3.62 -2.57
C GLU A 89 19.54 -2.23 -2.71
N VAL A 90 19.36 -1.63 -3.88
CA VAL A 90 19.88 -0.30 -4.22
C VAL A 90 18.72 0.61 -4.62
N PHE A 91 18.67 1.79 -3.99
CA PHE A 91 17.70 2.83 -4.28
C PHE A 91 18.39 4.08 -4.77
N ASP A 92 17.87 4.67 -5.83
CA ASP A 92 18.28 6.00 -6.29
C ASP A 92 17.71 7.06 -5.36
N VAL A 93 18.56 8.01 -4.98
CA VAL A 93 18.23 9.10 -4.07
C VAL A 93 18.20 10.40 -4.86
N TYR A 94 17.02 10.99 -4.98
CA TYR A 94 16.83 12.28 -5.62
C TYR A 94 16.71 13.38 -4.58
N LYS A 95 17.63 14.35 -4.64
CA LYS A 95 17.62 15.54 -3.80
C LYS A 95 16.84 16.66 -4.49
N GLN A 96 15.73 17.08 -3.88
CA GLN A 96 14.89 18.17 -4.35
C GLN A 96 14.99 19.37 -3.39
N PRO A 97 15.19 20.59 -3.88
CA PRO A 97 15.09 21.78 -3.03
C PRO A 97 13.64 21.93 -2.56
N LEU A 98 13.45 22.15 -1.26
CA LEU A 98 12.14 22.51 -0.72
C LEU A 98 11.89 23.99 -1.01
N GLN A 99 10.77 24.30 -1.65
CA GLN A 99 10.36 25.68 -1.87
C GLN A 99 9.68 26.21 -0.60
N GLY A 100 10.16 27.36 -0.12
CA GLY A 100 9.63 28.04 1.06
C GLY A 100 10.44 27.81 2.35
N ASP A 101 10.49 28.84 3.19
CA ASP A 101 11.34 28.88 4.39
C ASP A 101 10.69 28.26 5.64
N HIS A 102 9.49 27.68 5.53
CA HIS A 102 8.69 27.25 6.68
C HIS A 102 8.85 25.77 7.08
N ASN A 103 9.85 25.06 6.55
CA ASN A 103 10.06 23.63 6.84
C ASN A 103 10.93 23.45 8.09
N HIS A 104 10.34 23.62 9.28
CA HIS A 104 11.04 23.57 10.56
C HIS A 104 10.79 22.26 11.30
N LEU A 105 11.85 21.68 11.87
CA LEU A 105 11.76 20.60 12.85
C LEU A 105 11.54 21.21 14.23
N PHE A 106 10.42 20.87 14.87
CA PHE A 106 10.15 21.24 16.26
C PHE A 106 10.14 19.98 17.13
N ILE A 107 10.83 20.04 18.27
CA ILE A 107 10.67 19.06 19.33
C ILE A 107 9.75 19.66 20.39
N ARG A 108 8.74 18.91 20.80
CA ARG A 108 7.90 19.24 21.95
C ARG A 108 8.62 18.83 23.23
N GLN A 109 8.96 19.79 24.08
CA GLN A 109 9.50 19.54 25.41
C GLN A 109 8.56 20.15 26.45
N GLY A 110 7.80 19.30 27.14
CA GLY A 110 6.78 19.73 28.11
C GLY A 110 5.67 20.57 27.46
N THR A 111 5.52 21.80 27.95
CA THR A 111 4.52 22.78 27.47
C THR A 111 5.02 23.65 26.31
N GLY A 112 6.30 23.54 25.92
CA GLY A 112 6.91 24.36 24.87
C GLY A 112 7.25 23.60 23.59
N LEU A 113 7.39 24.36 22.49
CA LEU A 113 7.97 23.89 21.22
C LEU A 113 9.36 24.51 21.07
N GLN A 114 10.37 23.67 20.86
CA GLN A 114 11.73 24.10 20.58
C GLN A 114 12.04 23.85 19.10
N GLY A 115 12.38 24.91 18.37
CA GLY A 115 12.88 24.80 16.99
C GLY A 115 14.28 24.18 16.98
N GLN A 116 14.44 23.06 16.29
CA GLN A 116 15.69 22.29 16.25
C GLN A 116 16.47 22.50 14.95
N ALA A 117 15.78 22.48 13.80
CA ALA A 117 16.43 22.58 12.50
C ALA A 117 15.48 23.14 11.43
N VAL A 118 16.06 23.67 10.35
CA VAL A 118 15.32 24.08 9.14
C VAL A 118 15.74 23.19 7.98
N PHE A 119 14.77 22.53 7.35
CA PHE A 119 15.01 21.67 6.19
C PHE A 119 14.99 22.49 4.90
N ARG A 120 16.08 22.46 4.16
CA ARG A 120 16.18 23.13 2.84
C ARG A 120 15.94 22.19 1.68
N THR A 121 16.13 20.89 1.89
CA THR A 121 16.12 19.88 0.84
C THR A 121 15.38 18.64 1.29
N LYS A 122 14.66 18.03 0.36
CA LYS A 122 13.95 16.77 0.54
C LYS A 122 14.63 15.67 -0.27
N LEU A 123 14.79 14.48 0.31
CA LEU A 123 15.19 13.30 -0.42
C LEU A 123 13.96 12.46 -0.78
N THR A 124 14.01 11.87 -1.96
CA THR A 124 13.03 10.89 -2.43
C THR A 124 13.78 9.66 -2.93
N PHE A 125 13.29 8.47 -2.58
CA PHE A 125 13.89 7.21 -2.96
C PHE A 125 13.10 6.57 -4.09
N ARG A 126 13.81 6.01 -5.07
CA ARG A 126 13.22 5.21 -6.14
C ARG A 126 14.01 3.91 -6.29
N PRO A 127 13.37 2.77 -6.58
CA PRO A 127 14.11 1.56 -6.93
C PRO A 127 14.93 1.82 -8.19
N HIS A 128 16.18 1.38 -8.19
CA HIS A 128 17.12 1.61 -9.30
C HIS A 128 16.77 0.77 -10.56
N SER A 129 16.15 -0.39 -10.42
CA SER A 129 15.88 -1.31 -11.55
C SER A 129 14.46 -1.85 -11.55
N THR A 130 13.94 -2.16 -12.75
CA THR A 130 12.67 -2.89 -12.94
C THR A 130 12.75 -4.35 -12.49
N GLU A 131 13.97 -4.89 -12.39
CA GLU A 131 14.23 -6.25 -11.90
C GLU A 131 14.31 -6.34 -10.38
N SER A 132 14.47 -5.21 -9.68
CA SER A 132 14.49 -5.18 -8.21
C SER A 132 13.22 -5.81 -7.68
N PHE A 133 13.37 -6.61 -6.62
CA PHE A 133 12.26 -7.24 -5.93
C PHE A 133 11.23 -6.20 -5.48
N THR A 134 11.73 -5.05 -5.01
CA THR A 134 10.92 -3.90 -4.60
C THR A 134 10.12 -3.32 -5.76
N HIS A 135 10.74 -3.14 -6.94
CA HIS A 135 10.03 -2.64 -8.11
C HIS A 135 8.94 -3.60 -8.58
N ARG A 136 9.25 -4.89 -8.70
CA ARG A 136 8.29 -5.92 -9.11
C ARG A 136 7.07 -5.93 -8.18
N LYS A 137 7.30 -5.88 -6.87
CA LYS A 137 6.21 -5.86 -5.88
C LYS A 137 5.37 -4.58 -5.97
N MET A 138 5.99 -3.41 -6.14
CA MET A 138 5.24 -2.17 -6.35
C MET A 138 4.36 -2.27 -7.60
N THR A 139 4.90 -2.76 -8.72
CA THR A 139 4.16 -2.94 -9.96
C THR A 139 2.99 -3.92 -9.81
N LEU A 140 3.21 -5.05 -9.12
CA LEU A 140 2.14 -6.01 -8.81
C LEU A 140 1.04 -5.38 -7.94
N SER A 141 1.40 -4.68 -6.86
CA SER A 141 0.42 -4.04 -5.98
C SER A 141 -0.40 -2.93 -6.67
N LEU A 142 0.19 -2.27 -7.67
CA LEU A 142 -0.51 -1.29 -8.51
C LEU A 142 -1.45 -1.99 -9.50
N ALA A 143 -1.05 -3.13 -10.07
CA ALA A 143 -1.87 -3.92 -10.97
C ALA A 143 -3.11 -4.49 -10.26
N ASP A 144 -2.97 -5.01 -9.03
CA ASP A 144 -4.09 -5.55 -8.25
C ASP A 144 -5.11 -4.48 -7.88
N ARG A 145 -4.66 -3.27 -7.51
CA ARG A 145 -5.55 -2.12 -7.28
C ARG A 145 -6.21 -1.59 -8.55
N SER A 146 -5.57 -1.80 -9.70
CA SER A 146 -6.06 -1.36 -11.00
C SER A 146 -7.00 -2.38 -11.66
N GLN A 147 -7.15 -3.59 -11.12
CA GLN A 147 -8.20 -4.50 -11.54
C GLN A 147 -9.54 -3.94 -11.09
N LYS A 148 -10.11 -3.07 -11.93
CA LYS A 148 -11.51 -2.70 -11.85
C LYS A 148 -12.29 -4.00 -11.84
N THR A 149 -12.93 -4.31 -10.72
CA THR A 149 -14.02 -5.27 -10.71
C THR A 149 -15.08 -4.71 -11.65
N SER A 150 -15.07 -5.11 -12.91
CA SER A 150 -16.24 -5.00 -13.78
C SER A 150 -17.29 -5.90 -13.15
N GLY A 151 -17.95 -5.38 -12.12
CA GLY A 151 -19.13 -5.98 -11.54
C GLY A 151 -20.20 -5.90 -12.61
N ILE A 152 -20.21 -6.85 -13.53
CA ILE A 152 -21.42 -7.15 -14.28
C ILE A 152 -22.38 -7.66 -13.22
N LYS A 153 -23.17 -6.75 -12.64
CA LYS A 153 -24.33 -7.09 -11.84
C LYS A 153 -25.33 -7.72 -12.81
N VAL A 154 -25.18 -9.01 -13.03
CA VAL A 154 -26.25 -9.82 -13.61
C VAL A 154 -27.35 -9.82 -12.57
N LEU A 155 -28.32 -8.92 -12.72
CA LEU A 155 -29.59 -8.99 -12.02
C LEU A 155 -30.28 -10.28 -12.48
N SER A 156 -30.03 -11.40 -11.80
CA SER A 156 -30.67 -12.69 -12.08
C SER A 156 -32.13 -12.72 -11.58
N GLN A 157 -32.80 -11.58 -11.59
CA GLN A 157 -34.23 -11.48 -11.34
C GLN A 157 -34.79 -10.31 -12.12
N VAL A 158 -34.87 -10.49 -13.44
CA VAL A 158 -36.01 -9.92 -14.17
C VAL A 158 -37.25 -10.50 -13.49
N GLY A 159 -38.10 -9.63 -12.92
CA GLY A 159 -39.32 -10.04 -12.26
C GLY A 159 -40.17 -10.92 -13.19
N PHE A 160 -41.09 -11.69 -12.59
CA PHE A 160 -42.07 -12.51 -13.32
C PHE A 160 -42.70 -11.66 -14.43
N ASP A 161 -42.54 -12.10 -15.68
CA ASP A 161 -43.06 -11.41 -16.86
C ASP A 161 -44.58 -11.22 -16.69
N PRO A 162 -45.08 -9.98 -16.48
CA PRO A 162 -46.49 -9.73 -16.18
C PRO A 162 -47.40 -10.03 -17.38
N ASP A 163 -46.85 -10.23 -18.58
CA ASP A 163 -47.58 -10.55 -19.80
C ASP A 163 -47.61 -12.06 -20.12
N GLN A 164 -46.83 -12.90 -19.42
CA GLN A 164 -46.79 -14.34 -19.69
C GLN A 164 -48.18 -15.02 -19.54
N ASN A 165 -48.97 -14.55 -18.57
CA ASN A 165 -50.33 -15.04 -18.33
C ASN A 165 -51.43 -14.29 -19.10
N ARG A 166 -51.08 -13.31 -19.94
CA ARG A 166 -52.08 -12.50 -20.65
C ARG A 166 -52.82 -13.32 -21.69
N TYR A 167 -52.10 -14.16 -22.46
CA TYR A 167 -52.71 -15.00 -23.49
C TYR A 167 -53.65 -16.06 -22.90
N GLU A 168 -53.27 -16.70 -21.79
CA GLU A 168 -54.13 -17.66 -21.10
C GLU A 168 -55.39 -17.02 -20.51
N LYS A 169 -55.26 -15.83 -19.92
CA LYS A 169 -56.41 -15.08 -19.39
C LYS A 169 -57.38 -14.67 -20.49
N ILE A 170 -56.87 -14.17 -21.62
CA ILE A 170 -57.69 -13.83 -22.80
C ILE A 170 -58.43 -15.06 -23.32
N LYS A 171 -57.74 -16.19 -23.49
CA LYS A 171 -58.37 -17.44 -23.96
C LYS A 171 -59.45 -17.94 -23.00
N LYS A 172 -59.23 -17.83 -21.69
CA LYS A 172 -60.21 -18.25 -20.68
C LYS A 172 -61.43 -17.33 -20.62
N GLU A 173 -61.26 -16.03 -20.84
CA GLU A 173 -62.39 -15.11 -20.98
C GLU A 173 -63.18 -15.35 -22.27
N GLU A 174 -62.50 -15.58 -23.40
CA GLU A 174 -63.17 -15.89 -24.66
C GLU A 174 -64.01 -17.18 -24.57
N GLU A 175 -63.49 -18.22 -23.93
CA GLU A 175 -64.22 -19.47 -23.73
C GLU A 175 -65.43 -19.27 -22.80
N LYS A 176 -65.29 -18.47 -21.74
CA LYS A 176 -66.41 -18.08 -20.87
C LYS A 176 -67.47 -17.28 -21.62
N LEU A 177 -67.07 -16.32 -22.45
CA LEU A 177 -67.99 -15.50 -23.25
C LEU A 177 -68.72 -16.36 -24.29
N ARG A 178 -68.02 -17.31 -24.92
CA ARG A 178 -68.63 -18.26 -25.85
C ARG A 178 -69.61 -19.21 -25.16
N ALA A 179 -69.30 -19.62 -23.93
CA ALA A 179 -70.21 -20.43 -23.12
C ALA A 179 -71.43 -19.65 -22.65
N SER A 180 -71.30 -18.36 -22.29
CA SER A 180 -72.44 -17.51 -21.93
C SER A 180 -73.33 -17.23 -23.12
N LEU A 181 -72.76 -16.89 -24.28
CA LEU A 181 -73.53 -16.71 -25.53
C LEU A 181 -74.30 -17.97 -25.92
N ARG A 182 -73.72 -19.17 -25.74
CA ARG A 182 -74.41 -20.46 -25.95
C ARG A 182 -75.54 -20.72 -24.95
N ARG A 183 -75.44 -20.22 -23.73
CA ARG A 183 -76.51 -20.33 -22.72
C ARG A 183 -77.64 -19.35 -23.03
N GLU A 184 -77.32 -18.10 -23.36
CA GLU A 184 -78.33 -17.09 -23.73
C GLU A 184 -79.07 -17.43 -25.02
N SER A 185 -78.40 -18.02 -26.02
CA SER A 185 -79.04 -18.49 -27.26
C SER A 185 -79.89 -19.75 -27.10
N LYS A 186 -79.75 -20.50 -26.00
CA LYS A 186 -80.65 -21.62 -25.64
C LYS A 186 -81.82 -21.19 -24.75
N GLN A 187 -81.83 -19.94 -24.29
CA GLN A 187 -82.84 -19.40 -23.36
C GLN A 187 -83.80 -18.41 -24.05
N LYS A 188 -83.77 -18.35 -25.38
CA LYS A 188 -84.76 -17.68 -26.23
C LYS A 188 -85.54 -18.69 -27.06
#